data_AF-A0A286TX82-F1
#
_entry.id   AF-A0A286TX82-F1
#
_cell.length_a   1.000
_cell.length_b   1.000
_cell.length_c   1.000
_cell.angle_alpha   90.00
_cell.angle_beta   90.00
_cell.angle_gamma   90.00
#
_symmetry.space_group_name_H-M   'P 1'
#
loop_
_entity.id
_entity.type
_entity.pdbx_description
1 polymer ?
#
loop_
_entity_poly.entity_id
_entity_poly.type
_entity_poly.pdbx_seq_one_letter_code
_entity_poly.pdbx_strand_id
1 'polypeptide(L)'
;MKEEEFYENKDWDEADWERFLQKADVRTAKYFELFETLHNDPDCDNLIAKEMGWGHKYEDCGHKDESCENCEDIDECIVYEINQIFDNAVEYEETTEEDVENIKSIFAYKKSYDLYVKLSKYFTNRKEIDIDEDVLEAISASSMVPAKIAGGHGMGYERDTLCGNIANCKRSLKNVRICIYSLEIVRTKSTFPDSDINKMINDAVNVEHEILKWIEYLRSKIWWR
;
A
#
# COMPACT_ATOMS: atom_id res chain seq x y z
N MET A 1 -5.23 -3.58 29.69
CA MET A 1 -5.98 -4.35 28.68
C MET A 1 -4.91 -5.00 27.84
N LYS A 2 -4.67 -6.30 28.05
CA LYS A 2 -3.58 -7.02 27.39
C LYS A 2 -3.90 -7.09 25.89
N GLU A 3 -2.92 -6.76 25.05
CA GLU A 3 -2.99 -7.04 23.62
C GLU A 3 -3.02 -8.56 23.50
N GLU A 4 -4.20 -9.14 23.28
CA GLU A 4 -4.35 -10.57 23.05
C GLU A 4 -3.53 -10.95 21.81
N GLU A 5 -2.66 -11.94 22.01
CA GLU A 5 -1.75 -12.58 21.05
C GLU A 5 -2.42 -12.78 19.68
N PHE A 6 -2.07 -11.93 18.71
CA PHE A 6 -2.65 -11.96 17.36
C PHE A 6 -1.96 -12.96 16.41
N TYR A 7 -1.01 -13.74 16.91
CA TYR A 7 -0.05 -14.51 16.10
C TYR A 7 -0.16 -16.03 16.23
N GLU A 8 -1.15 -16.58 16.94
CA GLU A 8 -1.43 -18.01 16.87
C GLU A 8 -2.43 -18.35 15.74
N ASN A 9 -1.89 -18.80 14.60
CA ASN A 9 -2.54 -19.78 13.71
C ASN A 9 -3.91 -19.43 13.11
N LYS A 10 -4.22 -18.13 12.95
CA LYS A 10 -5.46 -17.69 12.28
C LYS A 10 -5.16 -17.13 10.90
N ASP A 11 -5.81 -17.66 9.86
CA ASP A 11 -5.80 -17.03 8.53
C ASP A 11 -6.37 -15.61 8.65
N TRP A 12 -5.53 -14.59 8.43
CA TRP A 12 -5.93 -13.19 8.51
C TRP A 12 -7.03 -12.87 7.51
N ASP A 13 -8.03 -12.11 7.96
CA ASP A 13 -9.05 -11.56 7.09
C ASP A 13 -8.68 -10.23 6.44
N GLU A 14 -9.54 -9.76 5.54
CA GLU A 14 -9.30 -8.50 4.83
C GLU A 14 -9.17 -7.31 5.80
N ALA A 15 -9.80 -7.39 6.99
CA ALA A 15 -9.75 -6.35 8.01
C ALA A 15 -8.50 -6.48 8.88
N ASP A 16 -8.05 -7.69 9.18
CA ASP A 16 -6.74 -7.96 9.82
C ASP A 16 -5.61 -7.38 8.96
N TRP A 17 -5.58 -7.74 7.67
CA TRP A 17 -4.61 -7.22 6.71
C TRP A 17 -4.69 -5.69 6.55
N GLU A 18 -5.89 -5.10 6.51
CA GLU A 18 -6.03 -3.64 6.44
C GLU A 18 -5.44 -2.96 7.68
N ARG A 19 -5.68 -3.50 8.89
CA ARG A 19 -5.09 -2.95 10.12
C ARG A 19 -3.56 -3.01 10.09
N PHE A 20 -3.00 -4.14 9.64
CA PHE A 20 -1.55 -4.30 9.50
C PHE A 20 -0.97 -3.28 8.50
N LEU A 21 -1.57 -3.18 7.31
CA LEU A 21 -1.11 -2.25 6.28
C LEU A 21 -1.26 -0.78 6.73
N GLN A 22 -2.30 -0.44 7.49
CA GLN A 22 -2.47 0.91 8.03
C GLN A 22 -1.38 1.25 9.06
N LYS A 23 -1.01 0.30 9.93
CA LYS A 23 0.14 0.48 10.84
C LYS A 23 1.45 0.66 10.06
N ALA A 24 1.63 -0.06 8.95
CA ALA A 24 2.78 0.13 8.07
C ALA A 24 2.79 1.53 7.44
N ASP A 25 1.66 2.01 6.91
CA ASP A 25 1.55 3.37 6.33
C ASP A 25 1.92 4.45 7.36
N VAL A 26 1.47 4.33 8.62
CA VAL A 26 1.81 5.27 9.71
C VAL A 26 3.31 5.27 10.00
N ARG A 27 3.94 4.08 10.06
CA ARG A 27 5.40 3.97 10.25
C ARG A 27 6.17 4.60 9.08
N THR A 28 5.73 4.37 7.85
CA THR A 28 6.32 4.98 6.66
C THR A 28 6.16 6.51 6.65
N ALA A 29 5.00 7.04 7.04
CA ALA A 29 4.78 8.48 7.15
C ALA A 29 5.72 9.12 8.19
N LYS A 30 5.88 8.49 9.36
CA LYS A 30 6.82 8.92 10.39
C LYS A 30 8.26 8.94 9.86
N TYR A 31 8.67 7.91 9.13
CA TYR A 31 9.99 7.86 8.52
C TYR A 31 10.21 9.02 7.53
N PHE A 32 9.25 9.29 6.65
CA PHE A 32 9.36 10.40 5.69
C PHE A 32 9.44 11.76 6.38
N GLU A 33 8.64 12.00 7.42
CA GLU A 33 8.69 13.24 8.21
C GLU A 33 10.07 13.44 8.88
N LEU A 34 10.62 12.37 9.46
CA LEU A 34 11.96 12.40 10.06
C LEU A 34 13.03 12.66 9.00
N PHE A 35 12.94 12.01 7.84
CA PHE A 35 13.87 12.21 6.73
C PHE A 35 13.81 13.65 6.21
N GLU A 36 12.63 14.20 5.96
CA GLU A 36 12.48 15.60 5.53
C GLU A 36 13.09 16.58 6.54
N THR A 37 12.98 16.30 7.83
CA THR A 37 13.54 17.13 8.90
C THR A 37 15.06 17.00 9.04
N LEU A 38 15.58 15.77 8.90
CA LEU A 38 16.95 15.42 9.30
C LEU A 38 17.92 15.22 8.12
N HIS A 39 17.46 15.20 6.86
CA HIS A 39 18.31 14.85 5.70
C HIS A 39 19.58 15.71 5.52
N ASN A 40 19.62 16.91 6.11
CA ASN A 40 20.80 17.79 6.08
C ASN A 40 21.75 17.60 7.27
N ASP A 41 21.36 16.81 8.28
CA ASP A 41 22.18 16.48 9.44
C ASP A 41 23.19 15.38 9.05
N PRO A 42 24.50 15.55 9.31
CA PRO A 42 25.50 14.52 9.07
C PRO A 42 25.24 13.18 9.78
N ASP A 43 24.43 13.18 10.85
CA ASP A 43 24.05 12.01 11.65
C ASP A 43 22.60 11.53 11.41
N CYS A 44 22.01 11.97 10.28
CA CYS A 44 20.62 11.69 9.88
C CYS A 44 20.18 10.24 10.14
N ASP A 45 20.94 9.27 9.62
CA ASP A 45 20.57 7.85 9.70
C ASP A 45 20.47 7.34 11.15
N ASN A 46 21.38 7.75 12.03
CA ASN A 46 21.37 7.33 13.44
C ASN A 46 20.22 7.98 14.21
N LEU A 47 19.92 9.25 13.91
CA LEU A 47 18.80 9.97 14.51
C LEU A 47 17.45 9.37 14.07
N ILE A 48 17.29 9.08 12.78
CA ILE A 48 16.11 8.37 12.26
C ILE A 48 16.01 6.99 12.90
N ALA A 49 17.08 6.21 12.91
CA ALA A 49 17.08 4.89 13.52
C ALA A 49 16.66 4.94 14.99
N LYS A 50 17.16 5.90 15.76
CA LYS A 50 16.76 6.10 17.16
C LYS A 50 15.26 6.42 17.29
N GLU A 51 14.75 7.38 16.52
CA GLU A 51 13.34 7.80 16.59
C GLU A 51 12.37 6.74 16.06
N MET A 52 12.81 5.94 15.08
CA MET A 52 12.07 4.80 14.54
C MET A 52 12.15 3.55 15.44
N GLY A 53 13.00 3.57 16.49
CA GLY A 53 13.24 2.41 17.34
C GLY A 53 14.11 1.33 16.68
N TRP A 54 14.81 1.65 15.59
CA TRP A 54 15.79 0.77 14.92
C TRP A 54 17.16 0.80 15.59
N GLY A 55 17.45 1.82 16.39
CA GLY A 55 18.74 2.03 17.07
C GLY A 55 18.99 1.15 18.30
N HIS A 56 18.13 0.17 18.58
CA HIS A 56 18.36 -0.78 19.67
C HIS A 56 19.59 -1.65 19.34
N LYS A 57 20.72 -1.35 20.00
CA LYS A 57 21.72 -2.38 20.27
C LYS A 57 21.07 -3.32 21.27
N TYR A 58 20.55 -4.43 20.78
CA TYR A 58 19.94 -5.45 21.62
C TYR A 58 20.94 -5.81 22.73
N GLU A 59 20.50 -5.74 23.98
CA GLU A 59 21.19 -6.50 25.01
C GLU A 59 21.05 -7.95 24.55
N ASP A 60 22.18 -8.52 24.15
CA ASP A 60 22.32 -9.93 23.85
C ASP A 60 21.56 -10.69 24.94
N CYS A 61 20.44 -11.35 24.59
CA CYS A 61 19.85 -12.28 25.54
C CYS A 61 21.01 -13.20 25.91
N GLY A 62 21.31 -13.40 27.21
CA GLY A 62 22.60 -13.95 27.65
C GLY A 62 22.97 -15.35 27.12
N HIS A 63 22.17 -15.90 26.22
CA HIS A 63 22.34 -17.13 25.46
C HIS A 63 23.15 -16.86 24.17
N LYS A 64 24.46 -16.74 24.32
CA LYS A 64 25.39 -16.49 23.21
C LYS A 64 25.50 -17.61 22.17
N ASP A 65 24.90 -18.77 22.40
CA ASP A 65 25.13 -19.97 21.58
C ASP A 65 23.89 -20.86 21.31
N GLU A 66 22.66 -20.44 21.67
CA GLU A 66 21.44 -21.21 21.39
C GLU A 66 20.35 -20.31 20.79
N SER A 67 19.67 -20.79 19.75
CA SER A 67 18.54 -20.11 19.12
C SER A 67 17.46 -19.78 20.16
N CYS A 68 16.86 -18.58 20.07
CA CYS A 68 15.77 -18.14 20.96
C CYS A 68 14.51 -19.03 20.91
N GLU A 69 14.47 -20.05 20.05
CA GLU A 69 13.43 -21.08 19.95
C GLU A 69 13.12 -21.79 21.29
N ASN A 70 14.05 -21.81 22.25
CA ASN A 70 13.87 -22.45 23.56
C ASN A 70 13.95 -21.47 24.75
N CYS A 71 13.73 -20.17 24.54
CA CYS A 71 13.76 -19.19 25.63
C CYS A 71 12.55 -19.37 26.58
N GLU A 72 12.77 -19.44 27.89
CA GLU A 72 11.67 -19.52 28.88
C GLU A 72 10.82 -18.24 28.94
N ASP A 73 11.38 -17.10 28.49
CA ASP A 73 10.72 -15.78 28.42
C ASP A 73 10.45 -15.37 26.96
N ILE A 74 10.19 -16.34 26.06
CA ILE A 74 9.98 -16.09 24.62
C ILE A 74 8.88 -15.04 24.34
N ASP A 75 7.88 -14.97 25.22
CA ASP A 75 6.74 -14.02 25.15
C ASP A 75 7.14 -12.57 25.47
N GLU A 76 8.26 -12.36 26.17
CA GLU A 76 8.84 -11.03 26.46
C GLU A 76 10.14 -10.79 25.66
N CYS A 77 10.54 -11.74 24.82
CA CYS A 77 11.77 -11.70 24.07
C CYS A 77 11.61 -10.89 22.78
N ILE A 78 11.93 -9.61 22.87
CA ILE A 78 11.93 -8.67 21.74
C ILE A 78 12.85 -9.14 20.60
N VAL A 79 13.92 -9.89 20.90
CA VAL A 79 14.79 -10.51 19.87
C VAL A 79 14.05 -11.58 19.08
N TYR A 80 13.21 -12.39 19.73
CA TYR A 80 12.35 -13.36 19.06
C TYR A 80 11.25 -12.68 18.24
N GLU A 81 10.61 -11.62 18.77
CA GLU A 81 9.61 -10.84 18.02
C GLU A 81 10.21 -10.19 16.77
N ILE A 82 11.42 -9.66 16.87
CA ILE A 82 12.13 -9.02 15.77
C ILE A 82 12.67 -10.05 14.79
N ASN A 83 13.23 -11.17 15.25
CA ASN A 83 13.60 -12.27 14.37
C ASN A 83 12.37 -12.86 13.69
N GLN A 84 11.21 -12.95 14.34
CA GLN A 84 9.97 -13.27 13.62
C GLN A 84 9.62 -12.20 12.58
N ILE A 85 9.83 -10.91 12.84
CA ILE A 85 9.56 -9.85 11.85
C ILE A 85 10.54 -9.88 10.68
N PHE A 86 11.82 -10.23 10.90
CA PHE A 86 12.88 -10.26 9.88
C PHE A 86 13.06 -11.63 9.20
N ASP A 87 12.90 -12.74 9.93
CA ASP A 87 12.90 -14.11 9.38
C ASP A 87 11.56 -14.43 8.71
N ASN A 88 10.43 -13.82 9.15
CA ASN A 88 9.18 -13.79 8.37
C ASN A 88 9.04 -12.51 7.53
N ALA A 89 10.06 -11.64 7.47
CA ALA A 89 10.14 -10.73 6.33
C ALA A 89 10.42 -11.65 5.15
N VAL A 90 9.35 -12.02 4.44
CA VAL A 90 9.38 -12.76 3.18
C VAL A 90 10.62 -12.29 2.45
N GLU A 91 11.58 -13.19 2.22
CA GLU A 91 12.75 -12.88 1.39
C GLU A 91 12.22 -12.06 0.23
N TYR A 92 12.71 -10.83 0.10
CA TYR A 92 12.26 -9.93 -0.96
C TYR A 92 12.74 -10.57 -2.25
N GLU A 93 11.96 -11.49 -2.81
CA GLU A 93 12.18 -11.99 -4.15
C GLU A 93 12.10 -10.73 -5.03
N GLU A 94 13.23 -10.41 -5.66
CA GLU A 94 13.28 -9.27 -6.57
C GLU A 94 12.14 -9.42 -7.57
N THR A 95 11.34 -8.36 -7.75
CA THR A 95 10.24 -8.36 -8.71
C THR A 95 10.76 -8.82 -10.06
N THR A 96 10.27 -9.96 -10.53
CA THR A 96 10.76 -10.56 -11.77
C THR A 96 10.12 -9.89 -12.99
N GLU A 97 10.73 -10.05 -14.16
CA GLU A 97 10.08 -9.63 -15.41
C GLU A 97 8.74 -10.36 -15.64
N GLU A 98 8.63 -11.60 -15.14
CA GLU A 98 7.41 -12.40 -15.20
C GLU A 98 6.29 -11.77 -14.34
N ASP A 99 6.59 -11.29 -13.13
CA ASP A 99 5.63 -10.57 -12.28
C ASP A 99 5.10 -9.31 -12.97
N VAL A 100 5.99 -8.57 -13.64
CA VAL A 100 5.65 -7.36 -14.40
C VAL A 100 4.79 -7.68 -15.63
N GLU A 101 4.94 -8.85 -16.24
CA GLU A 101 4.10 -9.24 -17.37
C GLU A 101 2.76 -9.82 -16.90
N ASN A 102 2.77 -10.59 -15.80
CA ASN A 102 1.59 -11.19 -15.20
C ASN A 102 0.58 -10.12 -14.74
N ILE A 103 1.04 -9.03 -14.13
CA ILE A 103 0.15 -7.94 -13.73
C ILE A 103 -0.58 -7.28 -14.90
N LYS A 104 0.06 -7.19 -16.08
CA LYS A 104 -0.56 -6.58 -17.28
C LYS A 104 -1.76 -7.39 -17.78
N SER A 105 -1.87 -8.66 -17.39
CA SER A 105 -3.04 -9.50 -17.68
C SER A 105 -4.27 -9.12 -16.84
N ILE A 106 -4.08 -8.44 -15.70
CA ILE A 106 -5.17 -7.99 -14.84
C ILE A 106 -5.88 -6.82 -15.50
N PHE A 107 -7.13 -7.03 -15.93
CA PHE A 107 -7.88 -6.03 -16.67
C PHE A 107 -8.10 -4.73 -15.87
N ALA A 108 -8.38 -4.85 -14.56
CA ALA A 108 -8.52 -3.71 -13.67
C ALA A 108 -7.23 -2.88 -13.58
N TYR A 109 -6.06 -3.54 -13.50
CA TYR A 109 -4.76 -2.86 -13.51
C TYR A 109 -4.59 -2.06 -14.79
N LYS A 110 -4.76 -2.71 -15.96
CA LYS A 110 -4.60 -2.05 -17.27
C LYS A 110 -5.48 -0.81 -17.40
N LYS A 111 -6.77 -0.93 -17.06
CA LYS A 111 -7.73 0.18 -17.14
C LYS A 111 -7.36 1.32 -16.19
N SER A 112 -6.93 1.01 -14.97
CA SER A 112 -6.51 2.02 -14.00
C SER A 112 -5.21 2.74 -14.41
N TYR A 113 -4.26 2.02 -15.01
CA TYR A 113 -3.02 2.62 -15.52
C TYR A 113 -3.30 3.53 -16.72
N ASP A 114 -4.16 3.09 -17.65
CA ASP A 114 -4.60 3.91 -18.79
C ASP A 114 -5.28 5.20 -18.32
N LEU A 115 -6.13 5.12 -17.28
CA LEU A 115 -6.76 6.29 -16.66
C LEU A 115 -5.72 7.26 -16.10
N TYR A 116 -4.79 6.78 -15.26
CA TYR A 116 -3.72 7.59 -14.68
C TYR A 116 -2.93 8.32 -15.77
N VAL A 117 -2.43 7.58 -16.77
CA VAL A 117 -1.66 8.17 -17.89
C VAL A 117 -2.46 9.22 -18.64
N LYS A 118 -3.76 8.98 -18.86
CA LYS A 118 -4.65 9.92 -19.55
C LYS A 118 -4.84 11.21 -18.75
N LEU A 119 -5.12 11.11 -17.45
CA LEU A 119 -5.29 12.26 -16.55
C LEU A 119 -3.99 13.07 -16.48
N SER A 120 -2.87 12.42 -16.16
CA SER A 120 -1.56 13.08 -16.08
C SER A 120 -1.22 13.82 -17.37
N LYS A 121 -1.34 13.17 -18.53
CA LYS A 121 -1.06 13.82 -19.82
C LYS A 121 -1.98 15.01 -20.10
N TYR A 122 -3.26 14.91 -19.79
CA TYR A 122 -4.20 15.98 -20.07
C TYR A 122 -3.91 17.24 -19.23
N PHE A 123 -3.62 17.07 -17.94
CA PHE A 123 -3.41 18.19 -17.02
C PHE A 123 -1.98 18.78 -17.12
N THR A 124 -0.94 17.94 -17.27
CA THR A 124 0.46 18.40 -17.37
C THR A 124 0.79 19.15 -18.67
N ASN A 125 0.05 18.89 -19.75
CA ASN A 125 0.27 19.57 -21.03
C ASN A 125 -0.26 21.02 -21.06
N ARG A 126 -0.92 21.49 -19.99
CA ARG A 126 -1.45 22.86 -19.90
C ARG A 126 -0.52 23.71 -19.02
N LYS A 127 0.45 24.36 -19.66
CA LYS A 127 1.54 25.16 -19.03
C LYS A 127 1.11 26.40 -18.22
N GLU A 128 -0.17 26.76 -18.19
CA GLU A 128 -0.64 28.07 -17.71
C GLU A 128 -1.64 28.00 -16.55
N ILE A 129 -1.79 26.83 -15.90
CA ILE A 129 -2.68 26.69 -14.75
C ILE A 129 -1.78 26.44 -13.54
N ASP A 130 -1.76 27.41 -12.61
CA ASP A 130 -1.37 27.15 -11.22
C ASP A 130 -2.14 25.89 -10.79
N ILE A 131 -1.43 24.77 -10.64
CA ILE A 131 -2.07 23.45 -10.73
C ILE A 131 -3.05 23.34 -9.57
N ASP A 132 -4.33 23.42 -9.90
CA ASP A 132 -5.45 23.31 -8.97
C ASP A 132 -5.23 22.12 -8.04
N GLU A 133 -5.32 22.35 -6.73
CA GLU A 133 -5.13 21.31 -5.71
C GLU A 133 -6.02 20.09 -5.98
N ASP A 134 -7.24 20.29 -6.48
CA ASP A 134 -8.15 19.20 -6.81
C ASP A 134 -7.69 18.42 -8.07
N VAL A 135 -7.00 19.08 -8.99
CA VAL A 135 -6.34 18.39 -10.13
C VAL A 135 -5.17 17.56 -9.63
N LEU A 136 -4.35 18.10 -8.74
CA LEU A 136 -3.25 17.35 -8.12
C LEU A 136 -3.78 16.14 -7.35
N GLU A 137 -4.85 16.31 -6.59
CA GLU A 137 -5.50 15.23 -5.85
C GLU A 137 -6.08 14.17 -6.80
N ALA A 138 -6.75 14.58 -7.89
CA ALA A 138 -7.26 13.65 -8.89
C ALA A 138 -6.14 12.81 -9.54
N ILE A 139 -5.01 13.44 -9.88
CA ILE A 139 -3.84 12.77 -10.47
C ILE A 139 -3.20 11.83 -9.44
N SER A 140 -2.92 12.33 -8.23
CA SER A 140 -2.32 11.57 -7.14
C SER A 140 -3.16 10.32 -6.84
N ALA A 141 -4.46 10.51 -6.58
CA ALA A 141 -5.38 9.42 -6.33
C ALA A 141 -5.43 8.43 -7.51
N SER A 142 -5.49 8.91 -8.76
CA SER A 142 -5.48 8.03 -9.93
C SER A 142 -4.20 7.19 -10.07
N SER A 143 -3.04 7.75 -9.68
CA SER A 143 -1.75 7.04 -9.71
C SER A 143 -1.69 5.91 -8.68
N MET A 144 -2.38 6.09 -7.56
CA MET A 144 -2.43 5.07 -6.51
C MET A 144 -3.30 3.87 -6.88
N VAL A 145 -4.26 4.03 -7.78
CA VAL A 145 -5.17 2.94 -8.20
C VAL A 145 -4.40 1.73 -8.77
N PRO A 146 -3.59 1.85 -9.86
CA PRO A 146 -2.79 0.74 -10.37
C PRO A 146 -1.72 0.30 -9.38
N ALA A 147 -1.12 1.21 -8.62
CA ALA A 147 -0.08 0.88 -7.64
C ALA A 147 -0.59 -0.03 -6.52
N LYS A 148 -1.82 0.19 -6.03
CA LYS A 148 -2.43 -0.69 -5.02
C LYS A 148 -2.86 -2.03 -5.61
N ILE A 149 -3.32 -2.10 -6.86
CA ILE A 149 -3.57 -3.39 -7.51
C ILE A 149 -2.26 -4.18 -7.66
N ALA A 150 -1.16 -3.50 -8.02
CA ALA A 150 0.16 -4.10 -8.11
C ALA A 150 0.68 -4.60 -6.76
N GLY A 151 0.54 -3.79 -5.70
CA GLY A 151 0.90 -4.22 -4.35
C GLY A 151 0.08 -5.41 -3.87
N GLY A 152 -1.19 -5.51 -4.27
CA GLY A 152 -1.99 -6.69 -4.01
C GLY A 152 -1.47 -7.91 -4.78
N HIS A 153 -1.19 -7.77 -6.07
CA HIS A 153 -0.61 -8.85 -6.88
C HIS A 153 0.71 -9.37 -6.33
N GLY A 154 1.63 -8.47 -5.96
CA GLY A 154 2.93 -8.84 -5.40
C GLY A 154 2.86 -9.45 -3.99
N MET A 155 1.73 -9.30 -3.30
CA MET A 155 1.50 -10.01 -2.04
C MET A 155 1.17 -11.49 -2.27
N GLY A 156 0.60 -11.84 -3.43
CA GLY A 156 0.30 -13.22 -3.79
C GLY A 156 -1.19 -13.58 -3.82
N TYR A 157 -1.45 -14.87 -4.00
CA TYR A 157 -2.78 -15.46 -4.17
C TYR A 157 -3.02 -16.67 -3.25
N GLU A 158 -2.10 -16.92 -2.34
CA GLU A 158 -2.05 -18.04 -1.40
C GLU A 158 -3.00 -17.82 -0.23
N ARG A 159 -3.19 -18.85 0.60
CA ARG A 159 -4.19 -18.84 1.67
C ARG A 159 -3.97 -17.72 2.70
N ASP A 160 -2.72 -17.50 3.06
CA ASP A 160 -2.24 -16.51 4.02
C ASP A 160 -2.20 -15.10 3.44
N THR A 161 -1.92 -14.96 2.13
CA THR A 161 -1.69 -13.66 1.47
C THR A 161 -2.89 -13.11 0.68
N LEU A 162 -3.81 -13.95 0.20
CA LEU A 162 -4.92 -13.55 -0.68
C LEU A 162 -5.81 -12.47 -0.06
N CYS A 163 -6.07 -12.54 1.25
CA CYS A 163 -6.86 -11.51 1.94
C CYS A 163 -6.16 -10.15 1.99
N GLY A 164 -4.82 -10.14 2.03
CA GLY A 164 -4.05 -8.91 1.95
C GLY A 164 -3.95 -8.36 0.52
N ASN A 165 -3.95 -9.24 -0.48
CA ASN A 165 -4.16 -8.84 -1.88
C ASN A 165 -5.51 -8.11 -2.05
N ILE A 166 -6.59 -8.70 -1.52
CA ILE A 166 -7.92 -8.07 -1.55
C ILE A 166 -7.94 -6.75 -0.77
N ALA A 167 -7.28 -6.67 0.39
CA ALA A 167 -7.17 -5.43 1.15
C ALA A 167 -6.50 -4.30 0.32
N ASN A 168 -5.42 -4.61 -0.39
CA ASN A 168 -4.80 -3.68 -1.34
C ASN A 168 -5.73 -3.28 -2.49
N CYS A 169 -6.49 -4.22 -3.07
CA CYS A 169 -7.50 -3.89 -4.08
C CYS A 169 -8.61 -2.98 -3.53
N LYS A 170 -9.01 -3.11 -2.26
CA LYS A 170 -9.95 -2.18 -1.60
C LYS A 170 -9.35 -0.80 -1.38
N ARG A 171 -8.05 -0.70 -1.15
CA ARG A 171 -7.33 0.58 -1.14
C ARG A 171 -7.30 1.22 -2.53
N SER A 172 -7.16 0.42 -3.59
CA SER A 172 -7.33 0.89 -4.97
C SER A 172 -8.75 1.46 -5.20
N LEU A 173 -9.78 0.74 -4.74
CA LEU A 173 -11.17 1.20 -4.79
C LEU A 173 -11.42 2.51 -4.04
N LYS A 174 -10.79 2.70 -2.87
CA LYS A 174 -10.84 3.98 -2.15
C LYS A 174 -10.25 5.12 -2.99
N ASN A 175 -9.11 4.89 -3.62
CA ASN A 175 -8.42 5.90 -4.41
C ASN A 175 -9.18 6.28 -5.69
N VAL A 176 -9.78 5.33 -6.40
CA VAL A 176 -10.58 5.68 -7.60
C VAL A 176 -11.80 6.54 -7.23
N ARG A 177 -12.39 6.31 -6.05
CA ARG A 177 -13.50 7.15 -5.54
C ARG A 177 -13.05 8.56 -5.18
N ILE A 178 -11.87 8.70 -4.58
CA ILE A 178 -11.24 10.01 -4.36
C ILE A 178 -11.02 10.71 -5.70
N CYS A 179 -10.46 10.00 -6.69
CA CYS A 179 -10.26 10.54 -8.04
C CYS A 179 -11.57 11.04 -8.69
N ILE A 180 -12.64 10.25 -8.62
CA ILE A 180 -13.97 10.65 -9.10
C ILE A 180 -14.45 11.92 -8.40
N TYR A 181 -14.36 11.95 -7.06
CA TYR A 181 -14.78 13.09 -6.26
C TYR A 181 -13.98 14.37 -6.59
N SER A 182 -12.67 14.27 -6.72
CA SER A 182 -11.82 15.42 -7.08
C SER A 182 -12.11 15.90 -8.50
N LEU A 183 -12.32 15.00 -9.47
CA LEU A 183 -12.73 15.37 -10.82
C LEU A 183 -14.10 16.06 -10.85
N GLU A 184 -15.02 15.65 -9.98
CA GLU A 184 -16.31 16.31 -9.80
C GLU A 184 -16.13 17.75 -9.29
N ILE A 185 -15.25 17.97 -8.32
CA ILE A 185 -14.91 19.33 -7.87
C ILE A 185 -14.30 20.14 -9.02
N VAL A 186 -13.32 19.59 -9.73
CA VAL A 186 -12.69 20.25 -10.89
C VAL A 186 -13.73 20.65 -11.94
N ARG A 187 -14.73 19.79 -12.20
CA ARG A 187 -15.85 20.12 -13.08
C ARG A 187 -16.64 21.32 -12.57
N THR A 188 -17.00 21.35 -11.28
CA THR A 188 -17.80 22.45 -10.72
C THR A 188 -17.11 23.80 -10.78
N LYS A 189 -15.77 23.83 -10.70
CA LYS A 189 -14.97 25.06 -10.83
C LYS A 189 -14.98 25.64 -12.26
N SER A 190 -15.42 24.87 -13.25
CA SER A 190 -15.52 25.30 -14.67
C SER A 190 -14.20 25.81 -15.25
N THR A 191 -13.06 25.40 -14.69
CA THR A 191 -11.72 25.75 -15.17
C THR A 191 -11.31 24.95 -16.41
N PHE A 192 -11.99 23.83 -16.65
CA PHE A 192 -11.79 22.95 -17.80
C PHE A 192 -13.12 22.70 -18.52
N PRO A 193 -13.10 22.33 -19.81
CA PRO A 193 -14.33 21.97 -20.52
C PRO A 193 -15.03 20.79 -19.86
N ASP A 194 -16.31 20.97 -19.48
CA ASP A 194 -17.14 19.92 -18.87
C ASP A 194 -17.15 18.63 -19.69
N SER A 195 -17.14 18.74 -21.02
CA SER A 195 -17.12 17.58 -21.92
C SER A 195 -15.89 16.70 -21.72
N ASP A 196 -14.76 17.28 -21.33
CA ASP A 196 -13.51 16.55 -21.14
C ASP A 196 -13.47 15.95 -19.73
N ILE A 197 -13.86 16.72 -18.71
CA ILE A 197 -13.91 16.22 -17.33
C ILE A 197 -14.96 15.11 -17.18
N ASN A 198 -16.14 15.24 -17.81
CA ASN A 198 -17.16 14.20 -17.82
C ASN A 198 -16.67 12.88 -18.42
N LYS A 199 -15.84 12.92 -19.47
CA LYS A 199 -15.23 11.70 -20.02
C LYS A 199 -14.29 11.05 -19.01
N MET A 200 -13.50 11.84 -18.29
CA MET A 200 -12.59 11.33 -17.27
C MET A 200 -13.32 10.73 -16.07
N ILE A 201 -14.39 11.37 -15.62
CA ILE A 201 -15.27 10.83 -14.56
C ILE A 201 -15.86 9.49 -15.01
N ASN A 202 -16.39 9.42 -16.23
CA ASN A 202 -16.91 8.16 -16.77
C ASN A 202 -15.84 7.06 -16.87
N ASP A 203 -14.62 7.42 -17.29
CA ASP A 203 -13.51 6.47 -17.32
C ASP A 203 -13.14 5.97 -15.91
N ALA A 204 -13.13 6.87 -14.91
CA ALA A 204 -12.85 6.51 -13.52
C ALA A 204 -13.95 5.63 -12.91
N VAL A 205 -15.22 5.90 -13.20
CA VAL A 205 -16.36 5.03 -12.81
C VAL A 205 -16.24 3.64 -13.46
N ASN A 206 -15.83 3.58 -14.73
CA ASN A 206 -15.56 2.29 -15.37
C ASN A 206 -14.42 1.53 -14.69
N VAL A 207 -13.35 2.22 -14.31
CA VAL A 207 -12.25 1.63 -13.52
C VAL A 207 -12.76 1.11 -12.16
N GLU A 208 -13.62 1.88 -11.47
CA GLU A 208 -14.26 1.43 -10.22
C GLU A 208 -14.98 0.09 -10.40
N HIS A 209 -15.78 -0.04 -11.46
CA HIS A 209 -16.48 -1.30 -11.76
C HIS A 209 -15.53 -2.46 -12.03
N GLU A 210 -14.43 -2.25 -12.74
CA GLU A 210 -13.46 -3.32 -13.00
C GLU A 210 -12.70 -3.74 -11.73
N ILE A 211 -12.41 -2.79 -10.82
CA ILE A 211 -11.83 -3.10 -9.50
C ILE A 211 -12.79 -3.93 -8.67
N LEU A 212 -14.07 -3.57 -8.64
CA LEU A 212 -15.10 -4.34 -7.92
C LEU A 212 -15.20 -5.77 -8.45
N LYS A 213 -15.25 -5.95 -9.78
CA LYS A 213 -15.24 -7.29 -10.39
C LYS A 213 -14.00 -8.09 -10.02
N TRP A 214 -12.83 -7.44 -9.99
CA TRP A 214 -11.58 -8.09 -9.60
C TRP A 214 -11.59 -8.54 -8.14
N ILE A 215 -12.05 -7.68 -7.22
CA ILE A 215 -12.22 -8.02 -5.81
C ILE A 215 -13.14 -9.24 -5.64
N GLU A 216 -14.28 -9.24 -6.32
CA GLU A 216 -15.22 -10.38 -6.25
C GLU A 216 -14.63 -11.66 -6.85
N TYR A 217 -13.85 -11.54 -7.93
CA TYR A 217 -13.09 -12.67 -8.47
C TYR A 217 -12.10 -13.23 -7.45
N LEU A 218 -11.30 -12.39 -6.79
CA LEU A 218 -10.36 -12.82 -5.75
C LEU A 218 -11.08 -13.49 -4.58
N ARG A 219 -12.17 -12.90 -4.10
CA ARG A 219 -13.00 -13.48 -3.03
C ARG A 219 -13.57 -14.85 -3.40
N SER A 220 -13.93 -15.06 -4.67
CA SER A 220 -14.40 -16.37 -5.15
C SER A 220 -13.35 -17.48 -5.06
N LYS A 221 -12.06 -17.13 -4.86
CA LYS A 221 -10.97 -18.08 -4.65
C LYS A 221 -10.78 -18.48 -3.18
N ILE A 222 -11.42 -17.78 -2.25
CA ILE A 222 -11.40 -18.14 -0.84
C ILE A 222 -12.28 -19.38 -0.64
N TRP A 223 -11.66 -20.50 -0.28
CA TRP A 223 -12.34 -21.78 -0.03
C TRP A 223 -12.28 -22.23 1.43
N TRP A 224 -11.47 -21.55 2.25
CA TRP A 224 -11.17 -21.91 3.64
C TRP A 224 -12.01 -21.14 4.67
N ARG A 225 -13.07 -20.45 4.22
CA ARG A 225 -14.01 -19.72 5.08
C ARG A 225 -15.41 -20.27 4.98
#